data_AF-A0AAV7M3M7-F1
#
_entry.id   AF-A0AAV7M3M7-F1
#
_cell.length_a   1.000
_cell.length_b   1.000
_cell.length_c   1.000
_cell.angle_alpha   90.00
_cell.angle_beta   90.00
_cell.angle_gamma   90.00
#
_symmetry.space_group_name_H-M   'P 1'
#
loop_
_entity.id
_entity.type
_entity.pdbx_description
1 polymer ?
#
loop_
_entity_poly.entity_id
_entity_poly.type
_entity_poly.pdbx_seq_one_letter_code
_entity_poly.pdbx_strand_id
1 'polypeptide(L)'
;IFTRYGKCYTFNSGKPGHELLTTLKGGTGNGLELMLDIQQDEYLPIWGETEETSFEAGIKVQIHSQDEPPFIDQLGFGVAPGFQTFVSCQQQ
;
A
#
# COMPACT_ATOMS: atom_id res chain seq x y z
N ILE A 1 -2.93 8.49 -6.83
CA ILE A 1 -1.83 8.32 -7.80
C ILE A 1 -2.23 7.23 -8.78
N PHE A 2 -1.65 7.19 -9.98
CA PHE A 2 -1.91 6.11 -10.93
C PHE A 2 -0.64 5.29 -11.14
N THR A 3 -0.77 3.97 -11.07
CA THR A 3 0.33 3.01 -11.29
C THR A 3 -0.13 1.94 -12.28
N ARG A 4 0.70 0.90 -12.52
CA ARG A 4 0.30 -0.25 -13.33
C ARG A 4 -0.94 -0.98 -12.78
N TYR A 5 -1.19 -0.91 -11.46
CA TYR A 5 -2.39 -1.47 -10.83
C TYR A 5 -3.61 -0.53 -10.88
N GLY A 6 -3.54 0.56 -11.64
CA GLY A 6 -4.61 1.54 -11.74
C GLY A 6 -4.60 2.56 -10.60
N LYS A 7 -5.74 2.77 -9.96
CA LYS A 7 -5.95 3.83 -8.96
C LYS A 7 -5.34 3.43 -7.60
N CYS A 8 -4.26 4.08 -7.22
CA CYS A 8 -3.58 3.86 -5.94
C CYS A 8 -3.64 5.10 -5.03
N TYR A 9 -3.37 4.89 -3.73
CA TYR A 9 -3.40 5.93 -2.71
C TYR A 9 -2.06 6.00 -1.97
N THR A 10 -1.68 7.20 -1.52
CA THR A 10 -0.42 7.45 -0.80
C THR A 10 -0.72 8.21 0.47
N PHE A 11 -0.40 7.62 1.61
CA PHE A 11 -0.45 8.30 2.91
C PHE A 11 0.85 9.11 3.13
N ASN A 12 0.77 10.24 3.84
CA ASN A 12 1.90 11.12 4.15
C ASN A 12 2.73 11.56 2.92
N SER A 13 2.04 11.87 1.81
CA SER A 13 2.66 12.12 0.50
C SER A 13 3.51 13.39 0.35
N GLY A 14 3.52 14.30 1.35
CA GLY A 14 4.26 15.57 1.27
C GLY A 14 3.77 16.56 0.22
N LYS A 15 2.58 16.37 -0.35
CA LYS A 15 2.01 17.30 -1.34
C LYS A 15 1.74 18.69 -0.74
N PRO A 16 1.85 19.76 -1.57
CA PRO A 16 1.58 21.12 -1.10
C PRO A 16 0.21 21.25 -0.43
N GLY A 17 0.17 21.93 0.71
CA GLY A 17 -1.04 22.12 1.51
C GLY A 17 -1.29 21.03 2.57
N HIS A 18 -0.41 20.03 2.68
CA HIS A 18 -0.48 19.00 3.73
C HIS A 18 0.83 18.97 4.52
N GLU A 19 0.73 19.13 5.84
CA GLU A 19 1.87 19.01 6.75
C GLU A 19 2.37 17.55 6.81
N LEU A 20 3.69 17.38 6.86
CA LEU A 20 4.31 16.06 6.99
C LEU A 20 4.14 15.52 8.40
N LEU A 21 3.62 14.31 8.50
CA LEU A 21 3.50 13.60 9.76
C LEU A 21 4.85 12.96 10.10
N THR A 22 5.27 13.12 11.34
CA THR A 22 6.52 12.57 11.88
C THR A 22 6.26 11.76 13.16
N THR A 23 7.18 10.88 13.49
CA THR A 23 7.12 10.09 14.74
C THR A 23 8.44 10.22 15.49
N LEU A 24 8.36 10.37 16.82
CA LEU A 24 9.52 10.56 17.70
C LEU A 24 9.84 9.32 18.55
N LYS A 25 8.95 8.32 18.54
CA LYS A 25 9.07 7.12 19.37
C LYS A 25 8.71 5.89 18.57
N GLY A 26 9.42 4.79 18.80
CA GLY A 26 9.05 3.49 18.29
C GLY A 26 7.78 2.92 18.96
N GLY A 27 7.30 1.80 18.44
CA GLY A 27 6.13 1.09 18.93
C GLY A 27 4.90 1.24 18.04
N THR A 28 4.02 0.23 18.06
CA THR A 28 2.87 0.12 17.15
C THR A 28 1.89 1.29 17.26
N GLY A 29 1.68 1.85 18.46
CA GLY A 29 0.78 2.98 18.70
C GLY A 29 1.30 4.34 18.23
N ASN A 30 2.56 4.45 17.79
CA ASN A 30 3.15 5.69 17.25
C ASN A 30 3.38 5.62 15.73
N GLY A 31 2.80 4.59 15.08
CA GLY A 31 2.90 4.34 13.65
C GLY A 31 1.58 4.56 12.93
N LEU A 32 1.48 3.97 11.73
CA LEU A 32 0.28 3.93 10.92
C LEU A 32 -0.47 2.62 11.17
N GLU A 33 -1.75 2.72 11.52
CA GLU A 33 -2.67 1.58 11.61
C GLU A 33 -3.82 1.80 10.62
N LEU A 34 -4.05 0.81 9.75
CA LEU A 34 -5.10 0.84 8.74
C LEU A 34 -5.93 -0.43 8.84
N MET A 35 -7.25 -0.27 8.81
CA MET A 35 -8.19 -1.36 8.59
C MET A 35 -8.80 -1.15 7.20
N LEU A 36 -8.58 -2.12 6.31
CA LEU A 36 -8.98 -2.05 4.92
C LEU A 36 -9.95 -3.19 4.60
N ASP A 37 -10.92 -2.88 3.77
CA ASP A 37 -11.77 -3.87 3.10
C ASP A 37 -11.34 -3.96 1.64
N ILE A 38 -10.92 -5.14 1.20
CA ILE A 38 -10.45 -5.36 -0.17
C ILE A 38 -11.59 -5.63 -1.17
N GLN A 39 -12.84 -5.75 -0.70
CA GLN A 39 -14.03 -5.88 -1.56
C GLN A 39 -13.90 -7.02 -2.58
N GLN A 40 -13.61 -8.25 -2.11
CA GLN A 40 -13.42 -9.41 -3.00
C GLN A 40 -14.65 -9.72 -3.87
N ASP A 41 -15.84 -9.31 -3.43
CA ASP A 41 -17.11 -9.42 -4.16
C ASP A 41 -17.17 -8.52 -5.39
N GLU A 42 -16.41 -7.43 -5.42
CA GLU A 42 -16.29 -6.51 -6.56
C GLU A 42 -15.17 -6.89 -7.54
N TYR A 43 -14.47 -8.02 -7.31
CA TYR A 43 -13.41 -8.46 -8.21
C TYR A 43 -14.00 -8.97 -9.54
N LEU A 44 -13.34 -8.59 -10.64
CA LEU A 44 -13.73 -9.07 -11.96
C LEU A 44 -13.47 -10.58 -12.05
N PRO A 45 -14.46 -11.38 -12.51
CA PRO A 45 -14.27 -12.81 -12.70
C PRO A 45 -13.20 -13.07 -13.77
N ILE A 46 -12.27 -13.97 -13.46
CA ILE A 46 -11.17 -14.32 -14.36
C ILE A 46 -11.65 -15.40 -15.33
N TRP A 47 -11.73 -15.06 -16.62
CA TRP A 47 -12.16 -15.98 -17.69
C TRP A 47 -11.02 -16.47 -18.58
N GLY A 48 -9.79 -16.03 -18.31
CA GLY A 48 -8.56 -16.41 -19.01
C GLY A 48 -7.36 -15.64 -18.45
N GLU A 49 -6.15 -16.06 -18.80
CA GLU A 49 -4.92 -15.37 -18.39
C GLU A 49 -4.71 -14.11 -19.24
N THR A 50 -4.74 -12.95 -18.59
CA THR A 50 -4.33 -11.66 -19.17
C THR A 50 -3.32 -10.97 -18.26
N GLU A 51 -2.52 -10.04 -18.79
CA GLU A 51 -1.55 -9.29 -17.99
C GLU A 51 -2.18 -8.44 -16.87
N GLU A 52 -3.48 -8.16 -16.95
CA GLU A 52 -4.20 -7.29 -16.01
C GLU A 52 -4.99 -8.08 -14.95
N THR A 53 -5.20 -9.39 -15.14
CA THR A 53 -5.95 -10.25 -14.23
C THR A 53 -5.01 -11.00 -13.30
N SER A 54 -5.16 -10.79 -11.99
CA SER A 54 -4.39 -11.51 -10.97
C SER A 54 -5.26 -12.55 -10.26
N PHE A 55 -4.70 -13.73 -9.99
CA PHE A 55 -5.32 -14.76 -9.13
C PHE A 55 -5.16 -14.46 -7.63
N GLU A 56 -4.44 -13.40 -7.27
CA GLU A 56 -4.15 -13.03 -5.89
C GLU A 56 -5.25 -12.13 -5.31
N ALA A 57 -5.55 -12.32 -4.03
CA ALA A 57 -6.40 -11.41 -3.26
C ALA A 57 -5.60 -10.79 -2.12
N GLY A 58 -5.66 -9.46 -2.00
CA GLY A 58 -4.91 -8.70 -1.00
C GLY A 58 -4.55 -7.32 -1.51
N ILE A 59 -3.58 -6.70 -0.85
CA ILE A 59 -3.07 -5.39 -1.25
C ILE A 59 -1.56 -5.46 -1.44
N LYS A 60 -1.03 -4.63 -2.35
CA LYS A 60 0.40 -4.32 -2.41
C LYS A 60 0.65 -2.99 -1.74
N VAL A 61 1.74 -2.90 -0.99
CA VAL A 61 2.16 -1.73 -0.23
C VAL A 61 3.62 -1.44 -0.55
N GLN A 62 3.96 -0.17 -0.76
CA GLN A 62 5.33 0.28 -0.88
C GLN A 62 5.57 1.36 0.17
N ILE A 63 6.69 1.25 0.90
CA ILE A 63 7.16 2.26 1.84
C ILE A 63 8.35 2.95 1.17
N HIS A 64 8.26 4.25 0.94
CA HIS A 64 9.26 5.04 0.22
C HIS A 64 9.35 6.46 0.80
N SER A 65 10.39 7.21 0.44
CA SER A 65 10.52 8.63 0.82
C SER A 65 9.55 9.49 0.03
N GLN A 66 9.24 10.69 0.52
CA GLN A 66 8.30 11.60 -0.15
C GLN A 66 8.81 12.12 -1.50
N ASP A 67 10.14 12.15 -1.69
CA ASP A 67 10.78 12.61 -2.92
C ASP A 67 10.83 11.51 -4.00
N GLU A 68 10.63 10.25 -3.61
CA GLU A 68 10.65 9.11 -4.52
C GLU A 68 9.25 8.86 -5.12
N PRO A 69 9.13 8.76 -6.45
CA PRO A 69 7.88 8.36 -7.08
C PRO A 69 7.57 6.87 -6.76
N PRO A 70 6.28 6.50 -6.63
CA PRO A 70 5.88 5.14 -6.31
C PRO A 70 6.16 4.18 -7.46
N PHE A 71 6.77 3.04 -7.17
CA PHE A 71 7.08 1.95 -8.10
C PHE A 71 6.66 0.59 -7.54
N ILE A 72 5.38 0.53 -7.18
CA ILE A 72 4.75 -0.53 -6.37
C ILE A 72 4.68 -1.90 -7.05
N ASP A 73 4.74 -1.95 -8.39
CA ASP A 73 4.74 -3.19 -9.16
C ASP A 73 6.06 -3.95 -9.03
N GLN A 74 7.17 -3.25 -8.79
CA GLN A 74 8.50 -3.85 -8.64
C GLN A 74 9.00 -3.85 -7.20
N LEU A 75 8.75 -2.78 -6.44
CA LEU A 75 9.31 -2.57 -5.09
C LEU A 75 8.30 -2.74 -3.96
N GLY A 76 7.03 -3.00 -4.29
CA GLY A 76 5.99 -3.24 -3.30
C GLY A 76 6.02 -4.64 -2.70
N PHE A 77 5.61 -4.77 -1.44
CA PHE A 77 5.36 -6.05 -0.78
C PHE A 77 3.85 -6.31 -0.65
N GLY A 78 3.47 -7.58 -0.61
CA GLY A 78 2.07 -7.99 -0.47
C GLY A 78 1.62 -8.10 0.99
N VAL A 79 0.34 -7.80 1.24
CA VAL A 79 -0.34 -8.01 2.52
C VAL A 79 -1.63 -8.77 2.25
N ALA A 80 -1.81 -9.89 2.97
CA ALA A 80 -2.94 -10.79 2.81
C ALA A 80 -4.18 -10.32 3.61
N PRO A 81 -5.40 -10.56 3.10
CA PRO A 81 -6.63 -10.32 3.85
C PRO A 81 -6.79 -11.32 5.01
N GLY A 82 -7.55 -10.94 6.03
CA GLY A 82 -7.81 -11.80 7.20
C GLY A 82 -6.69 -11.83 8.24
N PHE A 83 -5.62 -11.06 8.05
CA PHE A 83 -4.51 -10.94 8.98
C PHE A 83 -4.31 -9.49 9.45
N GLN A 84 -3.83 -9.34 10.69
CA GLN A 84 -3.21 -8.10 11.13
C GLN A 84 -1.70 -8.20 10.87
N THR A 85 -1.21 -7.44 9.89
CA THR A 85 0.20 -7.46 9.49
C THR A 85 0.96 -6.31 10.14
N PHE A 86 1.95 -6.65 10.97
CA PHE A 86 2.87 -5.66 11.56
C PHE A 86 4.12 -5.52 10.68
N VAL A 87 4.37 -4.30 10.20
CA VAL A 87 5.57 -3.97 9.41
C VAL A 87 6.44 -3.03 10.22
N SER A 88 7.55 -3.54 10.76
CA SER A 88 8.52 -2.75 11.50
C SER A 88 9.56 -2.17 10.54
N CYS A 89 9.71 -0.85 10.54
CA CYS A 89 10.65 -0.14 9.67
C CYS A 89 11.81 0.46 10.47
N GLN A 90 12.96 0.57 9.82
CA GLN A 90 14.12 1.32 10.30
C GLN A 90 14.58 2.25 9.17
N GLN A 91 14.61 3.56 9.42
CA GLN A 91 15.16 4.52 8.47
C GLN A 91 16.69 4.34 8.44
N GLN A 92 17.25 4.24 7.23
CA GLN A 92 18.68 4.11 6.97
C GLN A 92 19.23 5.39 6.35
#